data_AF-A0A834FYS4-F1
#
_entry.id   AF-A0A834FYS4-F1
#
_cell.length_a   1.000
_cell.length_b   1.000
_cell.length_c   1.000
_cell.angle_alpha   90.00
_cell.angle_beta   90.00
_cell.angle_gamma   90.00
#
_symmetry.space_group_name_H-M   'P 1'
#
loop_
_entity.id
_entity.type
_entity.pdbx_description
1 polymer ?
#
loop_
_entity_poly.entity_id
_entity_poly.type
_entity_poly.pdbx_seq_one_letter_code
_entity_poly.pdbx_strand_id
1 'polypeptide(L)'
;MAEMSKVTVTQMLEYGLREQGVDVGDITRDESLMLPVRPISLDSPCILEWVGGFSKLALDEHNKNKSTNYQFVKVLKANIAGNYSRLYYITFEVKDMARSGSPTLNFQATVKTF
;
A
#
# COMPACT_ATOMS: atom_id res chain seq x y z
N MET A 1 14.34 11.27 5.62
CA MET A 1 14.16 11.03 4.16
C MET A 1 13.44 9.69 4.04
N ALA A 2 12.34 9.58 3.28
CA ALA A 2 11.57 8.33 3.19
C ALA A 2 12.17 7.39 2.13
N GLU A 3 12.30 6.10 2.44
CA GLU A 3 12.79 5.05 1.56
C GLU A 3 11.65 4.05 1.27
N MET A 4 11.41 3.72 0.01
CA MET A 4 10.33 2.84 -0.41
C MET A 4 10.88 1.44 -0.71
N SER A 5 10.35 0.42 -0.04
CA SER A 5 10.99 -0.91 -0.06
C SER A 5 10.34 -1.89 -1.02
N LYS A 6 9.04 -1.75 -1.34
CA LYS A 6 8.33 -2.56 -2.33
C LYS A 6 6.88 -2.11 -2.50
N VAL A 7 6.38 -2.06 -3.74
CA VAL A 7 4.93 -2.01 -4.04
C VAL A 7 4.51 -3.32 -4.65
N THR A 8 3.55 -3.98 -4.03
CA THR A 8 2.99 -5.25 -4.52
C THR A 8 1.51 -5.03 -4.84
N VAL A 9 1.15 -5.34 -6.08
CA VAL A 9 -0.26 -5.37 -6.51
C VAL A 9 -0.89 -6.61 -5.89
N THR A 10 -1.93 -6.45 -5.08
CA THR A 10 -2.58 -7.58 -4.41
C THR A 10 -3.87 -8.01 -5.12
N GLN A 11 -4.31 -7.26 -6.14
CA GLN A 11 -5.43 -7.64 -7.00
C GLN A 11 -4.99 -7.94 -8.44
N MET A 12 -4.45 -9.14 -8.63
CA MET A 12 -4.59 -9.90 -9.88
C MET A 12 -5.41 -11.15 -9.58
N LEU A 13 -6.73 -10.98 -9.46
CA LEU A 13 -7.66 -12.06 -9.72
C LEU A 13 -8.45 -11.63 -10.95
N GLU A 14 -7.86 -11.86 -12.13
CA GLU A 14 -8.69 -12.12 -13.30
C GLU A 14 -9.65 -13.25 -12.92
N TYR A 15 -10.93 -13.06 -13.20
CA TYR A 15 -11.96 -14.07 -13.01
C TYR A 15 -11.51 -15.40 -13.64
N GLY A 16 -11.13 -16.35 -12.79
CA GLY A 16 -10.88 -17.74 -13.21
C GLY A 16 -9.46 -18.25 -12.98
N LEU A 17 -8.95 -18.22 -11.75
CA LEU A 17 -8.28 -19.37 -11.12
C LEU A 17 -7.88 -19.00 -9.69
N ARG A 18 -8.24 -19.90 -8.76
CA ARG A 18 -7.87 -19.84 -7.36
C ARG A 18 -6.36 -19.76 -7.21
N GLU A 19 -5.87 -18.69 -6.61
CA GLU A 19 -4.85 -18.75 -5.56
C GLU A 19 -5.38 -17.82 -4.48
N GLN A 20 -5.52 -18.32 -3.26
CA GLN A 20 -6.08 -17.59 -2.14
C GLN A 20 -5.28 -16.30 -1.96
N GLY A 21 -5.89 -15.17 -2.34
CA GLY A 21 -5.38 -13.85 -1.98
C GLY A 21 -5.22 -13.87 -0.48
N VAL A 22 -3.97 -13.88 -0.03
CA VAL A 22 -3.66 -13.81 1.39
C VAL A 22 -4.17 -12.44 1.81
N ASP A 23 -5.37 -12.44 2.40
CA ASP A 23 -5.65 -11.53 3.49
C ASP A 23 -4.45 -11.69 4.42
N VAL A 24 -3.52 -10.73 4.35
CA VAL A 24 -2.47 -10.61 5.36
C VAL A 24 -3.22 -10.10 6.58
N GLY A 25 -4.07 -10.96 7.14
CA GLY A 25 -4.88 -10.70 8.32
C GLY A 25 -3.97 -10.06 9.35
N ASP A 26 -4.50 -9.12 10.15
CA ASP A 26 -3.71 -8.12 10.90
C ASP A 26 -2.25 -8.54 11.08
N ILE A 27 -1.34 -7.94 10.30
CA ILE A 27 0.10 -8.13 10.49
C ILE A 27 0.32 -7.82 11.96
N THR A 28 0.55 -8.85 12.77
CA THR A 28 0.60 -8.69 14.24
C THR A 28 2.01 -8.36 14.68
N ARG A 29 3.01 -8.71 13.86
CA ARG A 29 4.43 -8.45 14.08
C ARG A 29 5.16 -8.33 12.74
N ASP A 30 6.02 -7.32 12.63
CA ASP A 30 7.04 -7.30 11.59
C ASP A 30 8.22 -8.19 12.05
N GLU A 31 8.51 -9.26 11.30
CA GLU A 31 9.56 -10.21 11.67
C GLU A 31 10.97 -9.57 11.68
N SER A 32 11.16 -8.48 10.94
CA SER A 32 12.45 -7.77 10.83
C SER A 32 12.74 -6.89 12.07
N LEU A 33 11.70 -6.29 12.67
CA LEU A 33 11.86 -5.39 13.82
C LEU A 33 11.41 -6.02 15.15
N MET A 34 10.69 -7.15 15.13
CA MET A 34 9.97 -7.72 16.30
C MET A 34 9.05 -6.71 17.02
N LEU A 35 8.70 -5.61 16.36
CA LEU A 35 7.87 -4.57 16.91
C LEU A 35 6.39 -4.86 16.60
N PRO A 36 5.49 -4.53 17.54
CA PRO A 36 4.06 -4.69 17.30
C PRO A 36 3.64 -3.74 16.19
N VAL A 37 2.97 -4.29 15.19
CA VAL A 37 2.31 -3.51 14.15
C VAL A 37 0.97 -3.03 14.70
N ARG A 38 0.66 -1.74 14.50
CA ARG A 38 -0.55 -1.11 15.02
C ARG A 38 -1.31 -0.41 13.89
N PRO A 39 -2.65 -0.42 13.91
CA PRO A 39 -3.42 0.35 12.94
C PRO A 39 -3.20 1.86 13.16
N ILE A 40 -3.17 2.60 12.07
CA ILE A 40 -3.20 4.06 12.08
C ILE A 40 -4.65 4.50 11.88
N SER A 41 -5.18 5.36 12.75
CA SER A 41 -6.46 6.03 12.49
C SER A 41 -6.30 7.04 11.34
N LEU A 42 -7.15 6.92 10.34
CA LEU A 42 -7.19 7.77 9.16
C LEU A 42 -8.19 8.93 9.29
N ASP A 43 -8.77 9.13 10.49
CA ASP A 43 -9.78 10.17 10.74
C ASP A 43 -9.18 11.57 10.77
N SER A 44 -7.87 11.66 11.06
CA SER A 44 -7.13 12.91 11.01
C SER A 44 -6.76 13.24 9.56
N PRO A 45 -7.20 14.39 9.01
CA PRO A 45 -6.86 14.79 7.64
C PRO A 45 -5.36 14.87 7.37
N CYS A 46 -4.59 15.33 8.36
CA CYS A 46 -3.14 15.42 8.27
C CYS A 46 -2.48 14.04 8.14
N ILE A 47 -2.98 13.04 8.88
CA ILE A 47 -2.48 11.66 8.78
C ILE A 47 -2.88 11.05 7.43
N LEU A 48 -4.12 11.25 7.00
CA LEU A 48 -4.61 10.74 5.71
C LEU A 48 -3.83 11.33 4.53
N GLU A 49 -3.55 12.64 4.56
CA GLU A 49 -2.71 13.31 3.57
C GLU A 49 -1.30 12.72 3.54
N TRP A 50 -0.68 12.54 4.72
CA TRP A 50 0.66 11.98 4.85
C TRP A 50 0.77 10.56 4.28
N VAL A 51 -0.13 9.66 4.69
CA VAL A 51 -0.19 8.27 4.21
C VAL A 51 -0.58 8.21 2.72
N GLY A 52 -1.46 9.11 2.28
CA GLY A 52 -1.81 9.27 0.87
C GLY A 52 -0.61 9.71 0.03
N GLY A 53 0.24 10.59 0.55
CA GLY A 53 1.50 10.99 -0.07
C GLY A 53 2.42 9.79 -0.30
N PHE A 54 2.63 8.95 0.72
CA PHE A 54 3.40 7.72 0.57
C PHE A 54 2.81 6.76 -0.47
N SER A 55 1.48 6.61 -0.50
CA SER A 55 0.80 5.77 -1.49
C SER A 55 1.04 6.24 -2.92
N LYS A 56 0.97 7.55 -3.15
CA LYS A 56 1.22 8.15 -4.47
C LYS A 56 2.67 7.98 -4.91
N LEU A 57 3.63 8.25 -4.03
CA LEU A 57 5.06 8.06 -4.32
C LEU A 57 5.37 6.61 -4.68
N ALA A 58 4.81 5.68 -3.91
CA ALA A 58 4.95 4.25 -4.14
C ALA A 58 4.35 3.84 -5.49
N LEU A 59 3.15 4.34 -5.82
CA LEU A 59 2.49 4.08 -7.09
C LEU A 59 3.27 4.65 -8.29
N ASP A 60 3.82 5.86 -8.16
CA ASP A 60 4.63 6.49 -9.21
C ASP A 60 5.89 5.67 -9.50
N GLU A 61 6.57 5.16 -8.47
CA GLU A 61 7.71 4.27 -8.63
C GLU A 61 7.31 2.96 -9.30
N HIS A 62 6.18 2.38 -8.90
CA HIS A 62 5.65 1.17 -9.55
C HIS A 62 5.34 1.40 -11.04
N ASN A 63 4.61 2.47 -11.36
CA ASN A 63 4.25 2.83 -12.73
C ASN A 63 5.50 3.02 -13.60
N LYS A 64 6.54 3.70 -13.08
CA LYS A 64 7.83 3.87 -13.78
C LYS A 64 8.54 2.54 -14.00
N ASN A 65 8.64 1.69 -12.97
CA ASN A 65 9.41 0.44 -13.02
C ASN A 65 8.72 -0.66 -13.83
N LYS A 66 7.39 -0.66 -13.90
CA LYS A 66 6.58 -1.66 -14.60
C LYS A 66 5.97 -1.17 -15.91
N SER A 67 6.22 0.09 -16.28
CA SER A 67 5.60 0.74 -17.44
C SER A 67 4.06 0.62 -17.42
N THR A 68 3.47 0.78 -16.24
CA THR A 68 2.00 0.75 -16.03
C THR A 68 1.44 2.16 -15.87
N ASN A 69 0.12 2.31 -15.97
CA ASN A 69 -0.57 3.60 -15.87
C ASN A 69 -1.73 3.54 -14.87
N TYR A 70 -1.40 3.34 -13.60
CA TYR A 70 -2.38 3.33 -12.52
C TYR A 70 -2.53 4.71 -11.90
N GLN A 71 -3.77 5.11 -11.61
CA GLN A 71 -4.10 6.34 -10.89
C GLN A 71 -4.50 6.03 -9.46
N PHE A 72 -3.93 6.75 -8.49
CA PHE A 72 -4.31 6.68 -7.09
C PHE A 72 -5.76 7.17 -6.88
N VAL A 73 -6.55 6.44 -6.11
CA VAL A 73 -7.93 6.81 -5.74
C VAL A 73 -8.01 7.25 -4.28
N LYS A 74 -7.74 6.34 -3.33
CA LYS A 74 -7.83 6.61 -1.88
C LYS A 74 -7.06 5.59 -1.05
N VAL A 75 -6.69 5.96 0.17
CA VAL A 75 -6.19 5.02 1.18
C VAL A 75 -7.36 4.25 1.79
N LEU A 76 -7.19 2.93 1.98
CA LEU A 76 -8.18 2.05 2.60
C LEU A 76 -7.78 1.68 4.04
N LYS A 77 -6.53 1.31 4.24
CA LYS A 77 -5.97 0.86 5.52
C LYS A 77 -4.51 1.28 5.63
N ALA A 78 -4.07 1.61 6.84
CA ALA A 78 -2.67 1.83 7.13
C ALA A 78 -2.28 1.27 8.49
N ASN A 79 -1.10 0.68 8.55
CA ASN A 79 -0.50 0.13 9.75
C ASN A 79 0.93 0.64 9.90
N ILE A 80 1.42 0.71 11.12
CA ILE A 80 2.78 1.13 11.45
C ILE A 80 3.45 0.15 12.42
N ALA A 81 4.73 -0.13 12.18
CA ALA A 81 5.67 -0.66 13.16
C ALA A 81 6.87 0.27 13.29
N GLY A 82 7.54 0.30 14.44
CA GLY A 82 8.73 1.13 14.63
C GLY A 82 8.71 2.06 15.84
N ASN A 83 9.88 2.31 16.41
CA ASN A 83 10.10 3.36 17.42
C ASN A 83 10.91 4.52 16.81
N TYR A 84 12.15 4.25 16.38
CA TYR A 84 13.07 5.24 15.82
C TYR A 84 12.96 5.35 14.30
N SER A 85 13.02 4.22 13.59
CA SER A 85 12.56 4.13 12.21
C SER A 85 11.10 3.69 12.21
N ARG A 86 10.30 4.20 11.27
CA ARG A 86 8.90 3.80 11.09
C ARG A 86 8.76 3.02 9.80
N LEU A 87 8.01 1.92 9.87
CA LEU A 87 7.65 1.08 8.75
C LEU A 87 6.14 1.13 8.60
N TYR A 88 5.68 1.60 7.44
CA TYR A 88 4.27 1.75 7.12
C TYR A 88 3.85 0.66 6.13
N TYR A 89 2.74 0.01 6.42
CA TYR A 89 2.05 -0.90 5.50
C TYR A 89 0.75 -0.22 5.10
N ILE A 90 0.60 0.09 3.83
CA ILE A 90 -0.48 0.93 3.34
C ILE A 90 -1.22 0.18 2.25
N THR A 91 -2.52 -0.02 2.44
CA THR A 91 -3.43 -0.54 1.42
C THR A 91 -4.22 0.62 0.84
N PHE A 92 -4.17 0.77 -0.48
CA PHE A 92 -4.85 1.85 -1.19
C PHE A 92 -5.46 1.37 -2.50
N GLU A 93 -6.49 2.09 -2.94
CA GLU A 93 -7.23 1.82 -4.15
C GLU A 93 -6.61 2.59 -5.32
N VAL A 94 -6.50 1.94 -6.47
CA VAL A 94 -6.03 2.52 -7.73
C VAL A 94 -7.00 2.22 -8.86
N LYS A 95 -6.89 2.96 -9.96
CA LYS A 95 -7.62 2.72 -11.20
C LYS A 95 -6.66 2.49 -12.34
N ASP A 96 -6.90 1.47 -13.15
CA ASP A 96 -6.14 1.25 -14.38
C ASP A 96 -6.61 2.19 -15.48
N MET A 97 -5.76 3.14 -15.87
CA MET A 97 -6.08 4.12 -16.90
C MET A 97 -5.85 3.61 -18.31
N ALA A 98 -5.18 2.46 -18.50
CA ALA A 98 -4.99 1.86 -19.81
C ALA A 98 -6.26 1.14 -20.31
N ARG A 99 -7.12 0.68 -19.39
CA ARG A 99 -8.33 -0.08 -19.71
C ARG A 99 -9.58 0.71 -19.27
N SER A 100 -10.24 1.35 -20.22
CA SER A 100 -11.49 2.07 -19.96
C SER A 100 -12.57 1.14 -19.40
N GLY A 101 -13.20 1.53 -18.29
CA GLY A 101 -14.21 0.74 -17.59
C GLY A 101 -13.65 -0.34 -16.65
N SER A 102 -12.34 -0.36 -16.39
CA SER A 102 -11.74 -1.25 -15.40
C SER A 102 -12.29 -0.98 -13.99
N PRO A 103 -12.52 -2.03 -13.17
CA PRO A 103 -12.76 -1.85 -11.75
C PRO A 103 -11.52 -1.27 -11.08
N THR A 104 -11.73 -0.65 -9.92
CA THR A 104 -10.61 -0.24 -9.07
C THR A 104 -9.90 -1.46 -8.47
N LEU A 105 -8.59 -1.34 -8.27
CA LEU A 105 -7.71 -2.39 -7.76
C LEU A 105 -7.11 -1.99 -6.40
N ASN A 106 -6.88 -2.96 -5.53
CA ASN A 106 -6.17 -2.73 -4.27
C ASN A 106 -4.67 -3.00 -4.41
N PHE A 107 -3.88 -1.99 -4.04
CA PHE A 107 -2.43 -2.04 -3.98
C PHE A 107 -1.99 -2.02 -2.52
N GLN A 108 -0.86 -2.68 -2.25
CA GLN A 108 -0.19 -2.61 -0.95
C GLN A 108 1.25 -2.11 -1.12
N ALA A 109 1.61 -1.11 -0.33
CA ALA A 109 2.96 -0.56 -0.28
C ALA A 109 3.56 -0.72 1.11
N THR A 110 4.87 -0.99 1.14
CA THR A 110 5.69 -0.93 2.36
C THR A 110 6.65 0.24 2.26
N VAL A 111 6.57 1.17 3.21
CA VAL A 111 7.35 2.42 3.21
C VAL A 111 8.12 2.54 4.52
N LYS A 112 9.43 2.76 4.43
CA LYS A 112 10.33 2.93 5.57
C LYS A 112 10.73 4.40 5.69
N THR A 113 10.66 4.96 6.88
CA THR A 113 11.13 6.33 7.15
C THR A 113 12.14 6.32 8.28
N PHE A 114 13.21 7.08 8.10
CA PHE A 114 14.27 7.34 9.08
C PHE A 114 14.22 8.78 9.55
#